data_AF-T0ZMY7-F1
#
_entry.id   AF-T0ZMY7-F1
#
_cell.length_a   1.000
_cell.length_b   1.000
_cell.length_c   1.000
_cell.angle_alpha   90.00
_cell.angle_beta   90.00
_cell.angle_gamma   90.00
#
_symmetry.space_group_name_H-M   'P 1'
#
loop_
_entity.id
_entity.type
_entity.pdbx_description
1 polymer ?
#
loop_
_entity_poly.entity_id
_entity_poly.type
_entity_poly.pdbx_seq_one_letter_code
_entity_poly.pdbx_strand_id
1 'polypeptide(L)'
;MRLVIYNIRYATGTGPAFHLPVPGAGYLRSNPRVLEGITTFLRAEHPDVVGLIEVDSGSVRTGMVNQAEHIAVKLGHYSTFQCKYAAR
;
A
#
# COMPACT_ATOMS: atom_id res chain seq x y z
N MET A 1 -23.39 -1.94 3.39
CA MET A 1 -22.10 -2.66 3.32
C MET A 1 -21.37 -2.22 2.07
N ARG A 2 -20.15 -1.71 2.21
CA ARG A 2 -19.35 -1.08 1.16
C ARG A 2 -17.97 -1.72 1.10
N LEU A 3 -17.66 -2.30 -0.05
CA LEU A 3 -16.40 -2.98 -0.33
C LEU A 3 -15.56 -2.13 -1.29
N VAL A 4 -14.31 -1.87 -0.91
CA VAL A 4 -13.31 -1.25 -1.79
C VAL A 4 -12.24 -2.27 -2.10
N ILE A 5 -11.93 -2.47 -3.39
CA ILE A 5 -10.80 -3.28 -3.84
C ILE A 5 -9.85 -2.37 -4.60
N TYR A 6 -8.59 -2.31 -4.17
CA TYR A 6 -7.61 -1.40 -4.76
C TYR A 6 -6.22 -2.05 -4.90
N ASN A 7 -5.73 -2.12 -6.14
CA ASN A 7 -4.31 -2.36 -6.40
C ASN A 7 -3.52 -1.08 -6.18
N ILE A 8 -2.74 -1.05 -5.10
CA ILE A 8 -1.99 0.14 -4.68
C ILE A 8 -0.56 0.19 -5.25
N ARG A 9 -0.14 -0.84 -5.99
CA ARG A 9 1.17 -0.94 -6.65
C ARG A 9 2.33 -0.55 -5.72
N TYR A 10 2.36 -1.16 -4.54
CA TYR A 10 3.33 -0.95 -3.47
C TYR A 10 3.47 0.50 -2.99
N ALA A 11 2.46 1.34 -3.22
CA ALA A 11 2.47 2.79 -2.96
C ALA A 11 3.71 3.50 -3.55
N THR A 12 4.11 3.10 -4.75
CA THR A 12 5.33 3.61 -5.39
C THR A 12 5.10 4.89 -6.19
N GLY A 13 3.83 5.21 -6.52
CA GLY A 13 3.47 6.37 -7.32
C GLY A 13 3.74 6.20 -8.82
N THR A 14 3.55 7.27 -9.58
CA THR A 14 3.72 7.31 -11.05
C THR A 14 4.56 8.51 -11.47
N GLY A 15 4.88 8.60 -12.76
CA GLY A 15 5.53 9.75 -13.36
C GLY A 15 7.07 9.73 -13.30
N PRO A 16 7.74 10.84 -13.66
CA PRO A 16 9.19 10.88 -13.84
C PRO A 16 9.98 10.46 -12.60
N ALA A 17 9.49 10.82 -11.40
CA ALA A 17 10.09 10.45 -10.13
C ALA A 17 10.11 8.93 -9.89
N PHE A 18 9.22 8.17 -10.53
CA PHE A 18 9.19 6.72 -10.48
C PHE A 18 10.27 6.07 -11.39
N HIS A 19 10.70 6.75 -12.46
CA HIS A 19 11.63 6.22 -13.46
C HIS A 19 13.06 6.77 -13.33
N LEU A 20 13.38 7.50 -12.26
CA LEU A 20 14.70 8.07 -12.02
C LEU A 20 15.39 7.38 -10.82
N PRO A 21 16.73 7.17 -10.88
CA PRO A 21 17.65 7.53 -11.96
C PRO A 21 17.63 6.57 -13.15
N VAL A 22 17.02 5.39 -12.99
CA VAL A 22 16.84 4.39 -14.06
C VAL A 22 15.38 3.95 -14.15
N PRO A 23 14.89 3.56 -15.35
CA PRO A 23 13.51 3.12 -15.52
C PRO A 23 13.13 2.02 -14.52
N GLY A 24 12.05 2.24 -13.78
CA GLY A 24 11.56 1.28 -12.79
C GLY A 24 12.21 1.35 -11.41
N ALA A 25 13.16 2.28 -11.17
CA ALA A 25 13.79 2.47 -9.86
C ALA A 25 12.77 2.73 -8.72
N GLY A 26 11.61 3.30 -9.02
CA GLY A 26 10.52 3.49 -8.07
C GLY A 26 9.94 2.19 -7.52
N TYR A 27 10.09 1.04 -8.20
CA TYR A 27 9.73 -0.27 -7.62
C TYR A 27 10.62 -0.69 -6.45
N LEU A 28 11.76 -0.01 -6.25
CA LEU A 28 12.72 -0.28 -5.19
C LEU A 28 12.50 0.57 -3.95
N ARG A 29 11.52 1.49 -3.94
CA ARG A 29 11.21 2.34 -2.78
C ARG A 29 9.73 2.70 -2.74
N SER A 30 9.08 2.44 -1.61
CA SER A 30 7.75 3.00 -1.34
C SER A 30 7.83 4.52 -1.16
N ASN A 31 6.78 5.24 -1.57
CA ASN A 31 6.68 6.69 -1.38
C ASN A 31 5.67 7.01 -0.26
N PRO A 32 6.11 7.51 0.92
CA PRO A 32 5.22 7.79 2.05
C PRO A 32 4.05 8.73 1.70
N ARG A 33 4.26 9.70 0.79
CA ARG A 33 3.20 10.62 0.37
C ARG A 33 2.11 9.92 -0.44
N VAL A 34 2.49 8.93 -1.23
CA VAL A 34 1.54 8.13 -2.02
C VAL A 34 0.73 7.24 -1.08
N LEU A 35 1.38 6.61 -0.09
CA LEU A 35 0.69 5.80 0.92
C LEU A 35 -0.31 6.65 1.73
N GLU A 36 0.06 7.86 2.14
CA GLU A 36 -0.85 8.77 2.84
C GLU A 36 -2.02 9.21 1.94
N GLY A 37 -1.77 9.47 0.65
CA GLY A 37 -2.81 9.79 -0.32
C GLY A 37 -3.83 8.66 -0.50
N ILE A 38 -3.34 7.43 -0.62
CA ILE A 38 -4.18 6.22 -0.67
C ILE A 38 -5.00 6.09 0.62
N THR A 39 -4.36 6.27 1.77
CA THR A 39 -5.02 6.19 3.08
C THR A 39 -6.13 7.24 3.22
N THR A 40 -5.86 8.46 2.79
CA THR A 40 -6.82 9.57 2.80
C THR A 40 -8.02 9.27 1.90
N PHE A 41 -7.77 8.77 0.68
CA PHE A 41 -8.81 8.33 -0.23
C PHE A 41 -9.69 7.24 0.40
N LEU A 42 -9.08 6.16 0.90
CA LEU A 42 -9.81 5.05 1.51
C LEU A 42 -10.63 5.49 2.73
N ARG A 43 -10.13 6.45 3.53
CA ARG A 43 -10.89 7.01 4.66
C ARG A 43 -12.11 7.79 4.18
N ALA A 44 -11.95 8.67 3.20
CA ALA A 44 -13.03 9.53 2.69
C ALA A 44 -14.16 8.71 2.04
N GLU A 45 -13.83 7.52 1.56
CA GLU A 45 -14.80 6.61 0.99
C GLU A 45 -15.73 6.04 2.09
N HIS A 46 -15.29 5.85 3.35
CA HIS A 46 -16.03 5.17 4.44
C HIS A 46 -16.33 3.67 4.19
N PRO A 47 -15.32 2.79 4.01
CA PRO A 47 -15.54 1.38 3.66
C PRO A 47 -15.88 0.54 4.89
N ASP A 48 -16.68 -0.51 4.69
CA ASP A 48 -16.84 -1.57 5.69
C ASP A 48 -15.74 -2.63 5.53
N VAL A 49 -15.29 -2.88 4.29
CA VAL A 49 -14.23 -3.84 3.97
C VAL A 49 -13.30 -3.23 2.90
N VAL A 50 -11.99 -3.40 3.10
CA VAL A 50 -10.96 -2.99 2.14
C VAL A 50 -10.12 -4.19 1.74
N GLY A 51 -10.09 -4.52 0.44
CA GLY A 51 -9.17 -5.47 -0.16
C GLY A 51 -8.04 -4.74 -0.88
N LEU A 52 -6.79 -4.98 -0.47
CA LEU A 52 -5.62 -4.35 -1.08
C LEU A 52 -4.80 -5.37 -1.88
N ILE A 53 -4.35 -4.96 -3.07
CA ILE A 53 -3.50 -5.76 -3.96
C ILE A 53 -2.15 -5.04 -4.16
N GLU A 54 -1.08 -5.83 -4.34
CA GLU A 54 0.32 -5.34 -4.42
C GLU A 54 0.70 -4.48 -3.22
N VAL A 55 0.45 -5.02 -2.02
CA VAL A 55 0.86 -4.39 -0.76
C VAL A 55 2.25 -4.89 -0.38
N ASP A 56 3.09 -3.99 0.14
CA ASP A 56 4.34 -4.38 0.78
C ASP A 56 4.12 -4.53 2.30
N SER A 57 4.35 -5.74 2.82
CA SER A 57 4.15 -6.12 4.23
C SER A 57 5.40 -5.96 5.10
N GLY A 58 6.33 -5.07 4.74
CA GLY A 58 7.52 -4.78 5.55
C GLY A 58 8.81 -5.36 4.99
N SER A 59 8.98 -5.38 3.67
CA SER A 59 10.27 -5.70 3.09
C SER A 59 11.34 -4.64 3.43
N VAL A 60 12.62 -4.98 3.31
CA VAL A 60 13.75 -4.02 3.44
C VAL A 60 13.51 -2.75 2.60
N ARG A 61 12.78 -2.90 1.49
CA ARG A 61 12.36 -1.85 0.56
C ARG A 61 11.45 -0.77 1.14
N THR A 62 10.71 -1.06 2.21
CA THR A 62 9.80 -0.12 2.89
C THR A 62 10.35 0.39 4.22
N GLY A 63 11.59 0.03 4.58
CA GLY A 63 12.11 0.29 5.92
C GLY A 63 11.34 -0.46 7.01
N MET A 64 10.90 -1.69 6.71
CA MET A 64 10.11 -2.56 7.61
C MET A 64 8.68 -2.08 7.89
N VAL A 65 8.17 -1.07 7.17
CA VAL A 65 6.78 -0.63 7.32
C VAL A 65 5.85 -1.57 6.56
N ASN A 66 4.89 -2.17 7.27
CA ASN A 66 3.77 -2.90 6.69
C ASN A 66 2.68 -1.92 6.25
N GLN A 67 2.48 -1.79 4.94
CA GLN A 67 1.53 -0.82 4.36
C GLN A 67 0.08 -1.16 4.72
N ALA A 68 -0.28 -2.46 4.81
CA ALA A 68 -1.63 -2.87 5.21
C ALA A 68 -1.92 -2.45 6.65
N GLU A 69 -0.96 -2.67 7.56
CA GLU A 69 -1.08 -2.29 8.96
C GLU A 69 -1.18 -0.77 9.11
N HIS A 70 -0.33 -0.02 8.40
CA HIS A 70 -0.37 1.44 8.39
C HIS A 70 -1.75 1.98 7.98
N ILE A 71 -2.29 1.47 6.87
CA ILE A 71 -3.62 1.86 6.37
C ILE A 71 -4.68 1.49 7.41
N ALA A 72 -4.66 0.27 7.93
CA ALA A 72 -5.68 -0.21 8.87
C ALA A 72 -5.73 0.58 10.18
N VAL A 73 -4.56 0.86 10.79
CA VAL A 73 -4.45 1.71 11.98
C VAL A 73 -5.07 3.08 11.73
N LYS A 74 -4.78 3.67 10.56
CA LYS A 74 -5.33 4.99 10.21
C LYS A 74 -6.85 4.93 10.01
N LEU A 75 -7.38 3.90 9.35
CA LEU A 75 -8.83 3.79 9.14
C LEU A 75 -9.60 3.42 10.43
N GLY A 76 -8.92 2.99 11.50
CA GLY A 76 -9.58 2.48 12.70
C GLY A 76 -10.19 1.08 12.49
N HIS A 77 -9.66 0.33 11.52
CA HIS A 77 -10.09 -1.04 11.22
C HIS A 77 -9.10 -2.07 11.75
N TYR A 78 -9.59 -3.27 12.05
CA TYR A 78 -8.74 -4.45 12.23
C TYR A 78 -8.18 -4.87 10.86
N SER A 79 -6.93 -5.36 10.81
CA SER A 79 -6.32 -5.87 9.57
C SER A 79 -5.94 -7.33 9.65
N THR A 80 -6.06 -8.00 8.51
CA THR A 80 -5.44 -9.29 8.22
C THR A 80 -4.71 -9.17 6.89
N PHE A 81 -3.57 -9.82 6.75
CA PHE A 81 -2.78 -9.81 5.52
C PHE A 81 -2.22 -11.21 5.25
N GLN A 82 -2.12 -11.56 3.97
CA GLN A 82 -1.52 -12.83 3.55
C GLN A 82 -0.56 -12.57 2.38
N CYS A 83 0.71 -12.98 2.55
CA CYS A 83 1.68 -12.91 1.47
C CYS A 83 1.51 -14.11 0.54
N LYS A 84 1.45 -13.84 -0.78
CA LYS A 84 1.31 -14.86 -1.84
C LYS A 84 2.38 -15.97 -1.77
N TYR A 85 3.55 -15.67 -1.23
CA TYR A 85 4.71 -16.58 -1.20
C TYR A 85 5.06 -17.10 0.21
N ALA A 86 4.28 -16.76 1.24
CA ALA A 86 4.57 -17.19 2.61
C ALA A 86 4.01 -18.57 2.96
N ALA A 87 3.14 -19.14 2.12
CA ALA A 87 2.72 -20.53 2.23
C ALA A 87 3.77 -21.42 1.56
N ARG A 88 4.53 -22.15 2.38
CA ARG A 88 5.14 -23.43 1.98
C ARG A 88 4.36 -24.55 2.67
#